data_AF-A0A966DFX5-F1
#
_entry.id   AF-A0A966DFX5-F1
#
_cell.length_a   1.000
_cell.length_b   1.000
_cell.length_c   1.000
_cell.angle_alpha   90.00
_cell.angle_beta   90.00
_cell.angle_gamma   90.00
#
_symmetry.space_group_name_H-M   'P 1'
#
loop_
_entity.id
_entity.type
_entity.pdbx_description
1 polymer ?
#
loop_
_entity_poly.entity_id
_entity_poly.type
_entity_poly.pdbx_seq_one_letter_code
_entity_poly.pdbx_strand_id
1 'polypeptide(L)' 'MNTQQSVPIRKEWALSLLDILRFFLQHSVIEYDGTNRMAKVNYNGPSGWKFSLNTSFQPIIDAYLIDDESEEE' A
#
# COMPACT_ATOMS: atom_id res chain seq x y z
N MET A 1 -13.37 -20.92 13.69
CA MET A 1 -14.15 -19.87 12.99
C MET A 1 -13.65 -18.51 13.47
N ASN A 2 -12.88 -17.79 12.65
CA ASN A 2 -12.43 -16.43 12.98
C ASN A 2 -13.60 -15.48 12.68
N THR A 3 -14.35 -15.12 13.72
CA THR A 3 -15.38 -14.09 13.64
C THR A 3 -14.69 -12.76 13.41
N GLN A 4 -14.76 -12.22 12.18
CA GLN A 4 -14.36 -10.84 11.91
C GLN A 4 -15.29 -9.92 12.71
N GLN A 5 -14.84 -9.51 13.90
CA GLN A 5 -15.55 -8.55 14.72
C GLN A 5 -15.46 -7.18 14.05
N SER A 6 -16.57 -6.72 13.49
CA SER A 6 -16.70 -5.34 13.04
C SER A 6 -16.65 -4.42 14.25
N VAL A 7 -15.60 -3.60 14.36
CA VAL A 7 -15.49 -2.59 15.41
C VAL A 7 -16.36 -1.39 15.01
N PRO A 8 -17.35 -0.99 15.82
CA PRO A 8 -18.18 0.17 15.51
C PRO A 8 -17.34 1.45 15.65
N ILE A 9 -16.98 2.04 14.52
CA ILE A 9 -16.30 3.34 14.47
C ILE A 9 -17.37 4.43 14.63
N ARG A 10 -17.17 5.40 15.54
CA ARG A 10 -18.12 6.53 15.64
C ARG A 10 -18.05 7.35 14.34
N LYS A 11 -19.19 7.83 13.88
CA LYS A 11 -19.34 8.60 12.63
C LYS A 11 -18.30 9.73 12.51
N GLU A 12 -18.01 10.41 13.61
CA GLU A 12 -17.00 11.49 13.68
C GLU A 12 -15.60 11.02 13.27
N TRP A 13 -15.17 9.86 13.74
CA TRP A 13 -13.87 9.29 13.37
C TRP A 13 -13.80 8.90 11.90
N ALA A 14 -14.90 8.38 11.35
CA ALA A 14 -14.98 8.04 9.93
C ALA A 14 -14.91 9.29 9.04
N LEU A 15 -15.57 10.38 9.46
CA LEU A 15 -15.51 11.66 8.75
C LEU A 15 -14.09 12.25 8.80
N SER A 16 -13.46 12.28 9.98
CA SER A 16 -12.09 12.75 10.13
C SER A 16 -11.10 11.93 9.29
N LEU A 17 -11.25 10.60 9.26
CA LEU A 17 -10.42 9.74 8.41
C LEU A 17 -10.59 10.09 6.93
N LEU A 18 -11.82 10.34 6.49
CA LEU A 18 -12.13 10.69 5.11
C LEU A 18 -11.51 12.05 4.73
N ASP A 19 -11.56 13.02 5.63
CA ASP A 19 -10.92 14.33 5.43
C ASP A 19 -9.39 14.22 5.35
N ILE A 20 -8.78 13.38 6.19
CA ILE A 20 -7.32 13.11 6.15
C ILE A 20 -6.95 12.46 4.82
N LEU A 21 -7.70 11.44 4.38
CA LEU A 21 -7.46 10.76 3.12
C LEU A 21 -7.61 11.70 1.94
N ARG A 22 -8.66 12.54 1.95
CA ARG A 22 -8.88 13.55 0.91
C ARG A 22 -7.73 14.55 0.85
N PHE A 23 -7.30 15.07 2.00
CA PHE A 23 -6.16 15.98 2.09
C PHE A 23 -4.88 15.35 1.54
N PHE A 24 -4.60 14.10 1.92
CA PHE A 24 -3.44 13.36 1.44
C PHE A 24 -3.47 13.17 -0.08
N LEU A 25 -4.61 12.75 -0.64
CA LEU A 25 -4.77 12.53 -2.08
C LEU A 25 -4.66 13.82 -2.89
N GLN A 26 -5.17 14.95 -2.38
CA GLN A 26 -5.04 16.25 -3.05
C GLN A 26 -3.60 16.71 -3.20
N HIS A 27 -2.73 16.29 -2.28
CA HIS A 27 -1.31 16.63 -2.28
C HIS A 27 -0.43 15.51 -2.85
N SER A 28 -1.04 14.41 -3.31
CA SER A 28 -0.32 13.25 -3.84
C SER A 28 -0.53 13.08 -5.33
N VAL A 29 0.53 12.68 -6.02
CA VAL A 29 0.49 12.18 -7.40
C VAL A 29 0.81 10.69 -7.35
N ILE A 30 -0.13 9.87 -7.82
CA ILE A 30 0.02 8.42 -7.90
C ILE A 30 0.26 8.05 -9.36
N GLU A 31 1.42 7.48 -9.64
CA GLU A 31 1.82 6.99 -10.95
C GLU A 31 1.89 5.46 -10.90
N TYR A 32 1.33 4.79 -11.92
CA TYR A 32 1.42 3.35 -12.04
C TYR A 32 2.03 3.00 -13.40
N ASP A 33 3.18 2.35 -13.36
CA ASP A 33 3.83 1.77 -14.53
C ASP A 33 3.44 0.29 -14.61
N GLY A 34 2.53 -0.03 -15.52
CA GLY A 34 2.04 -1.39 -15.74
C GLY A 34 3.08 -2.32 -16.38
N THR A 35 4.07 -1.78 -17.10
CA THR A 35 5.14 -2.58 -17.72
C THR A 35 6.13 -3.06 -16.67
N ASN A 36 6.52 -2.17 -15.76
CA ASN A 36 7.47 -2.48 -14.68
C ASN A 36 6.80 -2.91 -13.37
N ARG A 37 5.46 -3.01 -13.34
CA ARG A 37 4.64 -3.32 -12.15
C ARG A 37 5.03 -2.47 -10.94
N MET A 38 5.31 -1.20 -11.19
CA MET A 38 5.79 -0.24 -10.21
C MET A 38 4.69 0.78 -9.93
N ALA A 39 4.35 0.97 -8.67
CA ALA A 39 3.52 2.08 -8.24
C ALA A 39 4.41 3.10 -7.53
N LYS A 40 4.23 4.36 -7.88
CA LYS A 40 4.95 5.50 -7.31
C LYS A 40 3.96 6.49 -6.74
N VAL A 41 4.14 6.87 -5.48
CA VAL A 41 3.33 7.87 -4.81
C VAL A 41 4.24 9.03 -4.42
N ASN A 42 4.02 10.18 -5.02
CA ASN A 42 4.72 11.43 -4.68
C ASN A 42 3.76 12.34 -3.91
N TYR A 43 3.99 12.52 -2.62
CA TYR A 43 3.28 13.47 -1.78
C TYR A 43 4.07 14.78 -1.66
N ASN A 44 3.42 15.90 -1.93
CA ASN A 44 3.93 17.26 -1.77
C ASN A 44 3.01 18.02 -0.81
N GLY A 45 3.32 17.92 0.48
CA GLY A 45 2.57 18.54 1.54
C GLY A 45 2.89 20.03 1.77
N PRO A 46 2.16 20.67 2.69
CA PRO A 46 2.44 22.04 3.11
C PRO A 46 3.85 22.20 3.68
N SER A 47 4.34 23.44 3.69
CA SER A 47 5.65 23.79 4.28
C SER A 47 6.83 23.03 3.67
N GLY A 48 6.71 22.59 2.41
CA GLY A 48 7.81 21.94 1.68
C GLY A 48 8.03 20.47 2.03
N TRP A 49 7.12 19.82 2.75
CA TRP A 49 7.19 18.38 3.02
C TRP A 49 7.03 17.60 1.72
N LYS A 50 8.01 16.74 1.41
CA LYS A 50 7.97 15.87 0.22
C LYS A 50 8.24 14.44 0.62
N PHE A 51 7.41 13.53 0.15
CA PHE A 51 7.57 12.10 0.37
C PHE A 51 7.36 11.38 -0.96
N SER A 52 8.25 10.44 -1.29
CA SER A 52 8.13 9.60 -2.48
C SER A 52 8.22 8.16 -2.03
N LEU A 53 7.18 7.38 -2.31
CA LEU A 53 7.17 5.94 -2.11
C LEU A 53 7.17 5.25 -3.47
N ASN A 54 8.20 4.46 -3.74
CA ASN A 54 8.22 3.56 -4.88
C ASN A 54 8.00 2.15 -4.35
N THR A 55 6.98 1.47 -4.88
CA THR A 55 6.72 0.07 -4.56
C THR A 55 6.67 -0.71 -5.86
N SER A 56 7.40 -1.82 -5.91
CA SER A 56 7.39 -2.77 -7.02
C SER A 56 6.77 -4.07 -6.52
N PHE A 57 5.79 -4.59 -7.24
CA PHE A 57 5.21 -5.89 -6.92
C PHE A 57 5.96 -6.98 -7.68
N GLN A 58 6.86 -7.69 -7.01
CA GLN A 58 7.34 -8.99 -7.50
C GLN A 58 6.23 -10.02 -7.24
N PRO A 59 5.82 -10.81 -8.25
CA PRO A 59 4.88 -11.89 -8.03
C PRO A 59 5.49 -12.90 -7.05
N ILE A 60 4.73 -13.31 -6.03
CA ILE A 60 5.10 -14.29 -4.98
C ILE A 60 5.18 -15.73 -5.56
N ILE A 61 5.50 -15.87 -6.84
CA ILE A 61 5.58 -17.19 -7.49
C ILE A 61 6.97 -17.82 -7.24
N ASP A 62 8.02 -17.03 -7.02
CA ASP A 62 9.38 -17.55 -6.84
C ASP A 62 9.74 -17.90 -5.38
N ALA A 63 8.87 -17.60 -4.40
CA ALA A 63 9.15 -17.89 -2.99
C ALA A 63 8.77 -19.32 -2.56
N TYR A 64 8.07 -20.08 -3.41
CA TYR A 64 7.58 -21.42 -3.11
C TYR A 64 8.28 -22.54 -3.92
N LEU A 65 9.22 -22.21 -4.80
CA LEU A 65 9.91 -23.19 -5.66
C LEU A 65 11.36 -23.49 -5.22
N ILE A 66 11.80 -23.02 -4.05
CA ILE A 66 13.19 -23.19 -3.58
C ILE A 66 13.34 -24.29 -2.50
N ASP A 67 12.24 -24.77 -1.89
CA ASP A 67 12.31 -25.76 -0.80
C ASP A 67 12.22 -27.23 -1.24
N ASP A 68 12.06 -27.54 -2.53
CA ASP A 68 11.81 -28.93 -3.01
C ASP A 68 13.02 -29.62 -3.69
N GLU A 69 14.21 -28.99 -3.76
CA GLU A 69 15.40 -29.59 -4.40
C GLU A 69 16.60 -29.87 -3.46
N SER A 70 16.38 -30.02 -2.14
CA SER A 70 17.48 -30.36 -1.21
C SER A 70 17.29 -31.64 -0.39
N GLU A 71 16.66 -32.67 -0.97
CA GLU A 71 16.75 -34.04 -0.45
C GLU A 71 17.06 -35.02 -1.60
N GLU A 72 18.31 -35.04 -2.06
CA GLU A 72 18.93 -36.24 -2.66
C GLU A 72 20.46 -36.01 -2.79
N GLU A 73 21.21 -36.44 -1.77
CA GLU A 73 22.42 -37.30 -1.86
C GLU A 73 23.05 -37.55 -0.48
#